data_AF-A0AAD2V3B7-F1
#
_entry.id   AF-A0AAD2V3B7-F1
#
_cell.length_a   1.000
_cell.length_b   1.000
_cell.length_c   1.000
_cell.angle_alpha   90.00
_cell.angle_beta   90.00
_cell.angle_gamma   90.00
#
_symmetry.space_group_name_H-M   'P 1'
#
loop_
_entity.id
_entity.type
_entity.pdbx_description
1 polymer ?
#
loop_
_entity_poly.entity_id
_entity_poly.type
_entity_poly.pdbx_seq_one_letter_code
_entity_poly.pdbx_strand_id
1 'polypeptide(L)'
;MQYVFAKAVLTVAKSSDLGLSASNQKYVDILSPEAKQHILYGDGPTSGGHLYPGNPGKTVFPQNWTADKVVHEVGDITTSPNTTWYAQTGTGGQYTSKGDPAKWVAYEERDGVRIRVVYQPATGKVITAFPDNTPMPPYKPTKQ
;
A
#
# COMPACT_ATOMS: atom_id res chain seq x y z
N MET A 1 -2.40 21.61 46.85
CA MET A 1 -1.19 21.56 45.98
C MET A 1 -0.88 20.09 45.72
N GLN A 2 -1.66 19.40 44.89
CA GLN A 2 -1.55 19.27 43.42
C GLN A 2 -0.45 18.28 43.01
N TYR A 3 -0.89 17.04 42.73
CA TYR A 3 -0.12 16.00 42.03
C TYR A 3 0.08 16.43 40.57
N VAL A 4 1.32 16.40 40.09
CA VAL A 4 1.65 16.64 38.67
C VAL A 4 2.06 15.32 38.01
N PHE A 5 1.31 14.97 36.96
CA PHE A 5 1.49 13.81 36.11
C PHE A 5 2.82 13.89 35.35
N ALA A 6 3.59 12.79 35.36
CA ALA A 6 4.75 12.65 34.48
C ALA A 6 4.28 12.52 33.02
N LYS A 7 4.55 13.53 32.20
CA LYS A 7 4.44 13.45 30.74
C LYS A 7 5.64 12.65 30.22
N ALA A 8 5.41 11.44 29.73
CA ALA A 8 6.36 10.79 28.85
C ALA A 8 6.38 11.56 27.51
N VAL A 9 7.47 12.28 27.26
CA VAL A 9 7.75 12.86 25.95
C VAL A 9 8.34 11.73 25.10
N LEU A 10 7.51 11.15 24.23
CA LEU A 10 7.99 10.27 23.18
C LEU A 10 8.62 11.16 22.10
N THR A 11 9.93 11.37 22.18
CA THR A 11 10.69 12.00 21.11
C THR A 11 10.64 11.07 19.91
N VAL A 12 9.88 11.44 18.87
CA VAL A 12 9.97 10.79 17.56
C VAL A 12 11.37 11.11 17.02
N ALA A 13 12.25 10.12 17.06
CA ALA A 13 13.53 10.20 16.36
C ALA A 13 13.25 10.46 14.88
N LYS A 14 14.00 11.40 14.28
CA LYS A 14 13.88 11.63 12.85
C LYS A 14 14.43 10.41 12.14
N SER A 15 13.77 9.99 11.07
CA SER A 15 14.09 8.80 10.28
C SER A 15 15.52 8.79 9.71
N SER A 16 16.21 9.94 9.69
CA SER A 16 17.64 10.09 9.40
C SER A 16 18.56 9.38 10.40
N ASP A 17 18.11 9.20 11.65
CA ASP A 17 18.95 8.75 12.76
C ASP A 17 19.09 7.23 12.82
N LEU A 18 18.34 6.51 11.96
CA LEU A 18 18.30 5.04 11.89
C LEU A 18 19.15 4.45 10.75
N GLY A 19 19.89 5.28 10.00
CA GLY A 19 20.80 4.80 8.95
C GLY A 19 20.13 4.16 7.73
N LEU A 20 18.84 4.39 7.50
CA LEU A 20 18.16 3.92 6.30
C LEU A 20 18.54 4.79 5.07
N SER A 21 19.00 4.14 4.00
CA SER A 21 19.17 4.74 2.67
C SER A 21 17.95 5.56 2.24
N ALA A 22 18.15 6.66 1.49
CA ALA A 22 17.07 7.45 0.91
C ALA A 22 16.10 6.62 0.05
N SER A 23 16.59 5.55 -0.60
CA SER A 23 15.74 4.58 -1.31
C SER A 23 14.85 3.80 -0.36
N ASN A 24 15.37 3.38 0.80
CA ASN A 24 14.60 2.75 1.86
C ASN A 24 13.58 3.69 2.48
N GLN A 25 13.90 4.98 2.65
CA GLN A 25 12.92 5.99 3.10
C GLN A 25 11.73 6.16 2.14
N LYS A 26 11.98 6.17 0.82
CA LYS A 26 10.93 6.23 -0.20
C LYS A 26 9.94 5.05 -0.12
N TYR A 27 10.42 3.84 0.25
CA TYR A 27 9.56 2.67 0.45
C TYR A 27 8.73 2.75 1.75
N VAL A 28 9.23 3.40 2.81
CA VAL A 28 8.46 3.59 4.06
C VAL A 28 7.39 4.68 3.91
N ASP A 29 7.58 5.66 3.03
CA ASP A 29 6.63 6.77 2.84
C ASP A 29 5.41 6.39 1.97
N ILE A 30 5.60 5.54 0.94
CA ILE A 30 4.53 5.16 0.01
C ILE A 30 3.56 4.13 0.61
N LEU A 31 4.09 3.22 1.43
CA LEU A 31 3.33 2.27 2.23
C LEU A 31 3.26 2.79 3.67
N SER A 32 2.32 3.71 3.91
CA SER A 32 2.11 4.25 5.25
C SER A 32 1.86 3.13 6.27
N PRO A 33 2.11 3.35 7.57
CA PRO A 33 1.83 2.34 8.60
C PRO A 33 0.39 1.80 8.53
N GLU A 34 -0.57 2.66 8.20
CA GLU A 34 -1.97 2.28 8.02
C GLU A 34 -2.16 1.39 6.79
N ALA A 35 -1.53 1.70 5.66
CA ALA A 35 -1.59 0.85 4.47
C ALA A 35 -0.95 -0.52 4.72
N LYS A 36 0.18 -0.58 5.44
CA LYS A 36 0.82 -1.84 5.84
C LYS A 36 -0.10 -2.66 6.75
N GLN A 37 -0.69 -2.03 7.77
CA GLN A 37 -1.64 -2.69 8.65
C GLN A 37 -2.83 -3.24 7.86
N HIS A 38 -3.45 -2.40 7.03
CA HIS A 38 -4.58 -2.79 6.19
C HIS A 38 -4.24 -3.97 5.29
N ILE A 39 -3.13 -3.92 4.56
CA ILE A 39 -2.72 -4.97 3.62
C ILE A 39 -2.40 -6.26 4.35
N LEU A 40 -1.58 -6.21 5.39
CA LEU A 40 -1.06 -7.42 6.03
C LEU A 40 -2.08 -8.07 6.96
N TYR A 41 -2.67 -7.29 7.85
CA TYR A 41 -3.44 -7.79 8.99
C TYR A 41 -4.89 -7.34 9.00
N GLY A 42 -5.21 -6.31 8.21
CA GLY A 42 -6.54 -5.74 8.10
C GLY A 42 -6.90 -4.78 9.23
N ASP A 43 -8.01 -4.08 9.01
CA ASP A 43 -8.61 -3.13 9.98
C ASP A 43 -9.84 -3.75 10.68
N GLY A 44 -10.10 -5.02 10.41
CA GLY A 44 -11.23 -5.80 10.93
C GLY A 44 -11.48 -7.04 10.08
N PRO A 45 -12.40 -7.94 10.49
CA PRO A 45 -12.58 -9.25 9.86
C PRO A 45 -12.92 -9.22 8.35
N THR A 46 -13.44 -8.10 7.85
CA THR A 46 -13.84 -7.92 6.44
C THR A 46 -13.04 -6.84 5.71
N SER A 47 -12.07 -6.20 6.37
CA SER A 47 -11.27 -5.10 5.83
C SER A 47 -9.79 -5.48 5.78
N GLY A 48 -9.23 -5.65 4.58
CA GLY A 48 -7.83 -6.03 4.40
C GLY A 48 -7.48 -7.41 4.97
N GLY A 49 -6.22 -7.59 5.38
CA GLY A 49 -5.72 -8.84 5.98
C GLY A 49 -5.40 -9.91 4.95
N HIS A 50 -4.43 -9.62 4.09
CA HIS A 50 -4.03 -10.46 2.97
C HIS A 50 -2.77 -11.28 3.23
N LEU A 51 -2.03 -11.04 4.32
CA LEU A 51 -0.92 -11.92 4.70
C LEU A 51 -1.48 -13.24 5.23
N TYR A 52 -0.97 -14.37 4.75
CA TYR A 52 -1.38 -15.70 5.24
C TYR A 52 -1.29 -15.79 6.78
N PRO A 53 -2.30 -16.37 7.48
CA PRO A 53 -3.48 -17.09 6.96
C PRO A 53 -4.61 -16.19 6.44
N GLY A 54 -4.50 -14.88 6.64
CA GLY A 54 -5.41 -13.85 6.15
C GLY A 54 -6.79 -13.84 6.80
N ASN A 55 -7.57 -12.82 6.44
CA ASN A 55 -8.96 -12.70 6.87
C ASN A 55 -9.88 -13.61 6.04
N PRO A 56 -10.96 -14.16 6.64
CA PRO A 56 -11.90 -15.02 5.93
C PRO A 56 -12.45 -14.39 4.64
N GLY A 57 -12.46 -15.17 3.55
CA GLY A 57 -13.00 -14.74 2.25
C GLY A 57 -12.12 -13.75 1.47
N LYS A 58 -10.92 -13.42 1.95
CA LYS A 58 -9.93 -12.66 1.19
C LYS A 58 -9.03 -13.60 0.39
N THR A 59 -8.49 -13.07 -0.71
CA THR A 59 -7.32 -13.68 -1.33
C THR A 59 -6.09 -13.38 -0.47
N VAL A 60 -5.21 -14.36 -0.33
CA VAL A 60 -4.07 -14.27 0.59
C VAL A 60 -2.77 -14.49 -0.15
N PHE A 61 -1.73 -13.77 0.25
CA PHE A 61 -0.37 -13.99 -0.22
C PHE A 61 0.09 -15.41 0.14
N PRO A 62 1.02 -16.00 -0.63
CA PRO A 62 1.52 -17.34 -0.35
C PRO A 62 2.02 -17.48 1.08
N GLN A 63 1.81 -18.67 1.67
CA GLN A 63 2.21 -18.95 3.05
C GLN A 63 3.71 -18.75 3.32
N ASN A 64 4.55 -18.91 2.30
CA ASN A 64 6.00 -18.70 2.41
C ASN A 64 6.42 -17.23 2.28
N TRP A 65 5.51 -16.29 1.99
CA TRP A 65 5.82 -14.87 1.95
C TRP A 65 5.75 -14.27 3.35
N THR A 66 6.83 -13.63 3.77
CA THR A 66 6.86 -12.84 5.02
C THR A 66 6.16 -11.50 4.82
N ALA A 67 5.79 -10.85 5.94
CA ALA A 67 5.28 -9.47 5.92
C ALA A 67 6.24 -8.52 5.17
N ASP A 68 7.54 -8.63 5.42
CA ASP A 68 8.56 -7.81 4.77
C ASP A 68 8.61 -8.04 3.26
N LYS A 69 8.48 -9.30 2.81
CA LYS A 69 8.40 -9.61 1.38
C LYS A 69 7.17 -8.95 0.76
N VAL A 70 5.99 -9.12 1.34
CA VAL A 70 4.76 -8.48 0.83
C VAL A 70 4.93 -6.97 0.71
N VAL A 71 5.44 -6.32 1.76
CA VAL A 71 5.69 -4.86 1.77
C VAL A 71 6.69 -4.46 0.69
N HIS A 72 7.77 -5.24 0.51
CA HIS A 72 8.78 -5.00 -0.51
C HIS A 72 8.18 -5.06 -1.92
N GLU A 73 7.48 -6.14 -2.26
CA GLU A 73 6.91 -6.31 -3.61
C GLU A 73 5.89 -5.21 -3.95
N VAL A 74 5.03 -4.83 -2.98
CA VAL A 74 4.06 -3.75 -3.17
C VAL A 74 4.76 -2.40 -3.33
N GLY A 75 5.83 -2.15 -2.57
CA GLY A 75 6.65 -0.96 -2.70
C GLY A 75 7.36 -0.87 -4.05
N ASP A 76 7.93 -1.99 -4.52
CA ASP A 76 8.57 -2.11 -5.83
C ASP A 76 7.58 -1.80 -6.97
N ILE A 77 6.41 -2.46 -6.97
CA ILE A 77 5.35 -2.18 -7.95
C ILE A 77 4.95 -0.70 -7.91
N THR A 78 4.83 -0.10 -6.73
CA THR A 78 4.36 1.28 -6.64
C THR A 78 5.39 2.30 -7.12
N THR A 79 6.68 1.97 -7.03
CA THR A 79 7.79 2.90 -7.34
C THR A 79 8.48 2.63 -8.66
N SER A 80 8.24 1.46 -9.26
CA SER A 80 8.84 1.07 -10.52
C SER A 80 8.38 1.98 -11.66
N PRO A 81 9.30 2.51 -12.49
CA PRO A 81 8.95 3.31 -13.66
C PRO A 81 8.30 2.47 -14.77
N ASN A 82 8.33 1.14 -14.66
CA ASN A 82 7.78 0.22 -15.64
C ASN A 82 6.35 -0.21 -15.30
N THR A 83 5.86 0.13 -14.11
CA THR A 83 4.51 -0.24 -13.69
C THR A 83 3.46 0.43 -14.57
N THR A 84 2.60 -0.39 -15.19
CA THR A 84 1.49 0.14 -15.96
C THR A 84 0.29 0.38 -15.05
N TRP A 85 -0.05 1.65 -14.87
CA TRP A 85 -1.20 2.08 -14.09
C TRP A 85 -2.46 2.23 -14.95
N TYR A 86 -3.62 1.96 -14.36
CA TYR A 86 -4.92 2.09 -14.99
C TYR A 86 -5.88 2.89 -14.10
N ALA A 87 -6.76 3.67 -14.72
CA ALA A 87 -7.75 4.48 -14.00
C ALA A 87 -8.85 3.57 -13.43
N GLN A 88 -8.79 3.29 -12.12
CA GLN A 88 -9.87 2.58 -11.42
C GLN A 88 -11.05 3.51 -11.14
N THR A 89 -10.77 4.77 -10.81
CA THR A 89 -11.78 5.84 -10.70
C THR A 89 -11.34 7.08 -11.47
N GLY A 90 -12.32 7.90 -11.89
CA GLY A 90 -12.05 9.09 -12.69
C GLY A 90 -11.58 8.76 -14.12
N THR A 91 -10.78 9.66 -14.69
CA THR A 91 -10.32 9.60 -16.09
C THR A 91 -8.81 9.42 -16.23
N GLY A 92 -8.13 9.05 -15.14
CA GLY A 92 -6.69 8.81 -15.10
C GLY A 92 -5.83 10.00 -14.67
N GLY A 93 -6.44 11.12 -14.27
CA GLY A 93 -5.74 12.20 -13.57
C GLY A 93 -5.55 11.91 -12.07
N GLN A 94 -4.99 12.90 -11.34
CA GLN A 94 -4.77 12.79 -9.90
C GLN A 94 -6.06 12.84 -9.08
N TYR A 95 -7.06 13.57 -9.57
CA TYR A 95 -8.37 13.74 -8.94
C TYR A 95 -9.48 13.34 -9.92
N THR A 96 -10.62 12.93 -9.37
CA THR A 96 -11.85 12.74 -10.14
C THR A 96 -12.49 14.10 -10.47
N SER A 97 -13.50 14.12 -11.35
CA SER A 97 -14.27 15.33 -11.66
C SER A 97 -15.01 15.92 -10.45
N LYS A 98 -15.15 15.16 -9.35
CA LYS A 98 -15.76 15.61 -8.09
C LYS A 98 -14.75 16.20 -7.10
N GLY A 99 -13.46 16.20 -7.43
CA GLY A 99 -12.40 16.66 -6.53
C GLY A 99 -11.87 15.59 -5.57
N ASP A 100 -12.44 14.37 -5.57
CA ASP A 100 -11.90 13.26 -4.76
C ASP A 100 -10.58 12.74 -5.35
N PRO A 101 -9.60 12.32 -4.53
CA PRO A 101 -8.40 11.64 -5.01
C PRO A 101 -8.76 10.42 -5.88
N ALA A 102 -8.26 10.42 -7.12
CA ALA A 102 -8.48 9.30 -8.03
C ALA A 102 -7.75 8.05 -7.53
N LYS A 103 -8.27 6.88 -7.87
CA LYS A 103 -7.60 5.60 -7.62
C LYS A 103 -7.07 5.07 -8.94
N TRP A 104 -5.77 4.81 -8.95
CA TRP A 104 -5.11 4.05 -10.00
C TRP A 104 -4.92 2.62 -9.51
N VAL A 105 -4.94 1.68 -10.44
CA VAL A 105 -4.72 0.26 -10.17
C VAL A 105 -3.63 -0.27 -11.08
N ALA A 106 -2.76 -1.12 -10.55
CA ALA A 106 -1.79 -1.90 -11.31
C ALA A 106 -2.03 -3.39 -11.05
N TYR A 107 -1.66 -4.22 -12.02
CA TYR A 107 -1.73 -5.68 -11.95
C TYR A 107 -0.39 -6.23 -12.42
N GLU A 108 0.50 -6.52 -11.47
CA GLU A 108 1.89 -6.88 -11.75
C GLU A 108 2.19 -8.27 -11.18
N GLU A 109 3.04 -9.04 -11.84
CA GLU A 109 3.43 -10.37 -11.38
C GLU A 109 4.77 -10.32 -10.62
N ARG A 110 4.84 -10.99 -9.47
CA ARG A 110 6.06 -11.19 -8.67
C ARG A 110 6.08 -12.63 -8.18
N ASP A 111 7.14 -13.38 -8.50
CA ASP A 111 7.29 -14.80 -8.20
C ASP A 111 6.04 -15.66 -8.51
N GLY A 112 5.41 -15.43 -9.67
CA GLY A 112 4.21 -16.16 -10.10
C GLY A 112 2.92 -15.76 -9.37
N VAL A 113 2.95 -14.72 -8.52
CA VAL A 113 1.77 -14.13 -7.89
C VAL A 113 1.42 -12.85 -8.60
N ARG A 114 0.22 -12.78 -9.20
CA ARG A 114 -0.30 -11.53 -9.74
C ARG A 114 -0.89 -10.69 -8.61
N ILE A 115 -0.28 -9.53 -8.37
CA ILE A 115 -0.63 -8.60 -7.29
C ILE A 115 -1.39 -7.43 -7.90
N ARG A 116 -2.58 -7.16 -7.34
CA ARG A 116 -3.30 -5.92 -7.61
C ARG A 116 -2.88 -4.89 -6.58
N VAL A 117 -2.40 -3.73 -7.02
CA VAL A 117 -2.09 -2.58 -6.16
C VAL A 117 -3.04 -1.45 -6.48
N VAL A 118 -3.65 -0.84 -5.47
CA VAL A 118 -4.48 0.38 -5.61
C VAL A 118 -3.75 1.55 -4.98
N TYR A 119 -3.53 2.59 -5.78
CA TYR A 119 -2.73 3.76 -5.43
C TYR A 119 -3.51 5.05 -5.67
N GLN A 120 -3.30 6.05 -4.82
CA GLN A 120 -3.84 7.40 -4.97
C GLN A 120 -2.71 8.37 -5.36
N PRO A 121 -2.62 8.78 -6.63
CA PRO A 121 -1.56 9.69 -7.10
C PRO A 121 -1.60 11.08 -6.47
N ALA A 122 -2.79 11.59 -6.09
CA ALA A 122 -2.91 12.89 -5.43
C ALA A 122 -2.28 12.92 -4.03
N THR A 123 -2.27 11.78 -3.33
CA THR A 123 -1.77 11.68 -1.95
C THR A 123 -0.43 10.96 -1.86
N GLY A 124 -0.01 10.29 -2.93
CA GLY A 124 1.20 9.47 -2.93
C GLY A 124 1.06 8.15 -2.18
N LYS A 125 -0.18 7.71 -1.88
CA LYS A 125 -0.43 6.60 -0.95
C LYS A 125 -0.96 5.34 -1.63
N VAL A 126 -0.46 4.19 -1.21
CA VAL A 126 -1.11 2.90 -1.46
C VAL A 126 -2.34 2.78 -0.56
N ILE A 127 -3.48 2.41 -1.14
CA ILE A 127 -4.73 2.17 -0.42
C ILE A 127 -4.85 0.71 0.00
N THR A 128 -4.52 -0.21 -0.90
CA THR A 128 -4.52 -1.65 -0.63
C THR A 128 -3.72 -2.39 -1.70
N ALA A 129 -3.30 -3.61 -1.38
CA ALA A 129 -2.68 -4.52 -2.33
C ALA A 129 -2.95 -5.97 -1.91
N PHE A 130 -3.21 -6.84 -2.88
CA PHE A 130 -3.52 -8.24 -2.62
C PHE A 130 -3.33 -9.12 -3.86
N PRO A 131 -3.14 -10.44 -3.71
CA PRO A 131 -3.16 -11.37 -4.83
C PRO A 131 -4.52 -11.37 -5.50
N ASP A 132 -4.54 -11.16 -6.80
CA ASP A 132 -5.77 -11.14 -7.57
C ASP A 132 -5.49 -11.88 -8.87
N ASN A 133 -6.19 -12.99 -9.13
CA ASN A 133 -6.08 -13.77 -10.37
C ASN A 133 -7.30 -13.58 -11.30
N THR A 134 -8.21 -12.67 -10.95
CA THR A 134 -9.42 -12.41 -11.75
C THR A 134 -9.09 -11.64 -13.04
N PRO A 135 -9.80 -11.80 -14.16
CA PRO A 135 -9.53 -10.99 -15.35
C PRO A 135 -9.55 -9.48 -15.04
N MET A 136 -8.53 -8.75 -15.50
CA MET A 136 -8.47 -7.31 -15.29
C MET A 136 -9.68 -6.66 -15.98
N PRO A 137 -10.48 -5.82 -15.28
CA PRO A 137 -11.54 -5.04 -15.93
C PRO A 137 -10.97 -4.14 -17.04
N PRO A 138 -11.80 -3.70 -18.00
CA PRO A 138 -11.33 -2.90 -19.15
C PRO A 138 -11.03 -1.44 -18.77
N TYR A 139 -10.05 -1.24 -17.90
CA TYR A 139 -9.60 0.07 -17.44
C TYR A 139 -8.74 0.77 -18.49
N LYS A 140 -8.77 2.10 -18.49
CA LYS A 140 -7.92 2.92 -19.37
C LYS A 140 -6.54 3.09 -18.73
N PRO A 141 -5.44 2.93 -19.48
CA PRO A 141 -4.10 3.24 -18.98
C PRO A 141 -4.00 4.70 -18.53
N THR A 142 -3.20 4.95 -17.49
CA THR A 142 -2.82 6.28 -17.01
C THR A 142 -1.34 6.52 -17.27
N LYS A 143 -0.90 7.77 -17.16
CA LYS A 143 0.51 8.13 -17.16
C LYS A 143 0.85 8.62 -15.77
N GLN A 144 1.84 7.99 -15.14
CA GLN A 144 2.45 8.46 -13.91
C GLN A 144 3.27 9.72 -14.15
#